data_AF-A0A443YF79-F1
#
_entry.id   AF-A0A443YF79-F1
#
_cell.length_a   1.000
_cell.length_b   1.000
_cell.length_c   1.000
_cell.angle_alpha   90.00
_cell.angle_beta   90.00
_cell.angle_gamma   90.00
#
_symmetry.space_group_name_H-M   'P 1'
#
loop_
_entity.id
_entity.type
_entity.pdbx_description
1 polymer ?
#
loop_
_entity_poly.entity_id
_entity_poly.type
_entity_poly.pdbx_seq_one_letter_code
_entity_poly.pdbx_strand_id
1 'polypeptide(L)'
;MKKILFALCLILTLGLLTGCGDDVSDDPNLSEEGKTVVTEMGGPFTASEFDKFLEDLPKMPGLTAESQQDIGDASGAALSEAVMSAAKAAGWDEERFMYIYSHTMTMVSLEQMDKIRAQMETQLKDLPEEQKKIMEQMMGQQIGGQAEAMQAEVDQQVPASEQTIIKDNMAAVYTALGIE
;
A
#
# COMPACT_ATOMS: atom_id res chain seq x y z
N MET A 1 -4.70 35.88 42.37
CA MET A 1 -5.48 34.73 41.85
C MET A 1 -5.96 34.99 40.41
N LYS A 2 -5.04 35.06 39.44
CA LYS A 2 -5.38 35.21 37.99
C LYS A 2 -4.47 34.43 37.04
N LYS A 3 -3.46 33.71 37.56
CA LYS A 3 -2.48 32.97 36.75
C LYS A 3 -2.68 31.45 36.71
N ILE A 4 -3.66 30.92 37.45
CA ILE A 4 -3.95 29.48 37.51
C ILE A 4 -5.04 29.07 36.50
N LEU A 5 -5.86 30.01 36.02
CA LEU A 5 -6.92 29.75 35.04
C LEU A 5 -6.41 29.51 33.61
N PHE A 6 -5.21 29.99 33.26
CA PHE A 6 -4.67 29.80 31.90
C PHE A 6 -4.05 28.41 31.67
N ALA A 7 -3.64 27.70 32.74
CA ALA A 7 -3.07 26.36 32.60
C ALA A 7 -4.14 25.27 32.37
N LEU A 8 -5.39 25.50 32.81
CA LEU A 8 -6.49 24.55 32.65
C LEU A 8 -7.15 24.59 31.27
N CYS A 9 -7.15 25.75 30.58
CA CYS A 9 -7.68 25.84 29.21
C CYS A 9 -6.76 25.20 28.17
N LEU A 10 -5.45 25.08 28.42
CA LEU A 10 -4.49 24.51 27.47
C LEU A 10 -4.46 22.97 27.47
N ILE A 11 -4.91 22.34 28.56
CA ILE A 11 -5.07 20.88 28.65
C ILE A 11 -6.37 20.42 27.98
N LEU A 12 -7.40 21.27 27.94
CA LEU A 12 -8.68 20.97 27.28
C LEU A 12 -8.63 21.11 25.75
N THR A 13 -7.65 21.83 25.18
CA THR A 13 -7.44 21.90 23.73
C THR A 13 -6.56 20.78 23.17
N LEU A 14 -5.81 20.05 24.01
CA LEU A 14 -5.04 18.88 23.56
C LEU A 14 -5.88 17.58 23.48
N GLY A 15 -7.11 17.58 24.01
CA GLY A 15 -8.01 16.42 23.98
C GLY A 15 -9.00 16.37 22.81
N LEU A 16 -8.91 17.31 21.85
CA LEU A 16 -9.84 17.40 20.71
C LEU A 16 -9.21 16.97 19.37
N LEU A 17 -8.00 16.40 19.38
CA LEU A 17 -7.38 15.74 18.21
C LEU A 17 -7.33 14.21 18.34
N THR A 18 -7.82 13.65 19.44
CA THR A 18 -8.00 12.21 19.61
C THR A 18 -9.44 11.84 19.23
N GLY A 19 -9.67 11.42 17.99
CA GLY A 19 -10.97 10.82 17.62
C GLY A 19 -11.52 11.13 16.23
N CYS A 20 -10.68 11.23 15.20
CA CYS A 20 -11.03 10.62 13.92
C CYS A 20 -10.12 9.41 13.78
N GLY A 21 -10.34 8.42 14.64
CA GLY A 21 -9.78 7.10 14.37
C GLY A 21 -10.58 6.56 13.20
N ASP A 22 -9.93 6.35 12.07
CA ASP A 22 -10.39 5.37 11.08
C ASP A 22 -10.37 4.02 11.80
N ASP A 23 -11.46 3.72 12.50
CA ASP A 23 -11.61 2.47 13.22
C ASP A 23 -11.71 1.37 12.17
N VAL A 24 -10.89 0.32 12.34
CA VAL A 24 -10.86 -0.85 11.45
C VAL A 24 -12.24 -1.50 11.37
N SER A 25 -13.05 -1.34 12.43
CA SER A 25 -14.43 -1.82 12.50
C SER A 25 -15.37 -1.18 11.48
N ASP A 26 -15.04 0.01 10.99
CA ASP A 26 -15.91 0.81 10.13
C ASP A 26 -15.67 0.53 8.64
N ASP A 27 -14.63 -0.22 8.27
CA ASP A 27 -14.41 -0.65 6.88
C ASP A 27 -15.34 -1.83 6.55
N PRO A 28 -16.38 -1.63 5.72
CA PRO A 28 -17.36 -2.67 5.42
C PRO A 28 -16.83 -3.73 4.44
N ASN A 29 -15.73 -3.45 3.74
CA ASN A 29 -15.19 -4.33 2.71
C ASN A 29 -14.08 -5.24 3.25
N LEU A 30 -13.45 -4.84 4.36
CA LEU A 30 -12.41 -5.61 5.01
C LEU A 30 -12.97 -6.93 5.56
N SER A 31 -12.29 -8.03 5.26
CA SER A 31 -12.64 -9.35 5.80
C SER A 31 -12.45 -9.41 7.31
N GLU A 32 -13.05 -10.40 7.97
CA GLU A 32 -12.85 -10.58 9.42
C GLU A 32 -11.38 -10.93 9.75
N GLU A 33 -10.73 -11.69 8.86
CA GLU A 33 -9.29 -11.94 8.92
C GLU A 33 -8.49 -10.65 8.76
N GLY A 34 -8.83 -9.81 7.77
CA GLY A 34 -8.18 -8.51 7.57
C GLY A 34 -8.32 -7.60 8.78
N LYS A 35 -9.53 -7.51 9.37
CA LYS A 35 -9.76 -6.75 10.62
C LYS A 35 -8.90 -7.25 11.77
N THR A 36 -8.79 -8.58 11.89
CA THR A 36 -7.96 -9.21 12.94
C THR A 36 -6.50 -8.84 12.77
N VAL A 37 -5.94 -9.00 11.57
CA VAL A 37 -4.55 -8.64 11.26
C VAL A 37 -4.28 -7.16 11.56
N VAL A 38 -5.12 -6.26 11.06
CA VAL A 38 -4.95 -4.81 11.28
C VAL A 38 -5.01 -4.47 12.77
N THR A 39 -5.92 -5.10 13.53
CA THR A 39 -6.03 -4.91 14.98
C THR A 39 -4.79 -5.42 15.72
N GLU A 40 -4.30 -6.61 15.37
CA GLU A 40 -3.08 -7.20 15.96
C GLU A 40 -1.85 -6.33 15.70
N MET A 41 -1.78 -5.69 14.54
CA MET A 41 -0.70 -4.76 14.16
C MET A 41 -0.82 -3.36 14.77
N GLY A 42 -1.80 -3.12 15.65
CA GLY A 42 -1.98 -1.84 16.35
C GLY A 42 -2.86 -0.83 15.61
N GLY A 43 -3.62 -1.27 14.60
CA GLY A 43 -4.50 -0.45 13.77
C GLY A 43 -3.88 -0.09 12.41
N PRO A 44 -4.64 0.63 11.55
CA PRO A 44 -4.15 1.04 10.24
C PRO A 44 -2.92 1.93 10.39
N PHE A 45 -2.00 1.90 9.42
CA PHE A 45 -0.89 2.83 9.38
C PHE A 45 -1.35 4.24 9.02
N THR A 46 -0.61 5.20 9.55
CA THR A 46 -0.87 6.62 9.33
C THR A 46 -0.04 7.15 8.16
N ALA A 47 -0.42 8.31 7.62
CA ALA A 47 0.39 8.99 6.60
C ALA A 47 1.83 9.25 7.08
N SER A 48 2.02 9.68 8.33
CA SER A 48 3.36 9.92 8.88
C SER A 48 4.21 8.65 9.02
N GLU A 49 3.56 7.52 9.29
CA GLU A 49 4.24 6.23 9.35
C GLU A 49 4.63 5.75 7.94
N PHE A 50 3.74 5.97 6.98
CA PHE A 50 4.00 5.69 5.57
C PHE A 50 5.12 6.56 5.01
N ASP A 51 5.18 7.86 5.37
CA ASP A 51 6.26 8.76 4.97
C ASP A 51 7.62 8.26 5.49
N LYS A 52 7.68 7.81 6.75
CA LYS A 52 8.89 7.18 7.31
C LYS A 52 9.25 5.91 6.54
N PHE A 53 8.26 5.08 6.22
CA PHE A 53 8.46 3.86 5.45
C PHE A 53 9.09 4.17 4.08
N LEU A 54 8.55 5.16 3.36
CA LEU A 54 9.11 5.61 2.08
C LEU A 54 10.53 6.14 2.20
N GLU A 55 10.87 6.86 3.27
CA GLU A 55 12.23 7.35 3.50
C GLU A 55 13.23 6.22 3.75
N ASP A 56 12.80 5.16 4.43
CA ASP A 56 13.67 4.06 4.82
C ASP A 56 13.77 2.93 3.78
N LEU A 57 12.76 2.77 2.93
CA LEU A 57 12.69 1.71 1.92
C LEU A 57 13.93 1.65 1.00
N PRO A 58 14.47 2.77 0.47
CA PRO A 58 15.68 2.73 -0.38
C PRO A 58 16.95 2.31 0.37
N LYS A 59 16.93 2.37 1.71
CA LYS A 59 18.05 1.96 2.57
C LYS A 59 18.03 0.45 2.81
N MET A 60 16.98 -0.26 2.39
CA MET A 60 16.82 -1.70 2.58
C MET A 60 17.53 -2.49 1.47
N PRO A 61 18.51 -3.34 1.80
CA PRO A 61 19.28 -4.08 0.81
C PRO A 61 18.41 -5.15 0.13
N GLY A 62 18.31 -5.13 -1.20
CA GLY A 62 17.57 -6.15 -1.97
C GLY A 62 16.10 -5.83 -2.22
N LEU A 63 15.58 -4.69 -1.72
CA LEU A 63 14.19 -4.28 -1.97
C LEU A 63 14.02 -3.33 -3.16
N THR A 64 15.08 -2.68 -3.62
CA THR A 64 15.01 -1.80 -4.79
C THR A 64 15.24 -2.59 -6.08
N ALA A 65 14.65 -2.16 -7.19
CA ALA A 65 14.85 -2.78 -8.50
C ALA A 65 16.34 -2.81 -8.90
N GLU A 66 17.11 -1.78 -8.54
CA GLU A 66 18.57 -1.75 -8.71
C GLU A 66 19.25 -2.94 -7.98
N SER A 67 18.82 -3.24 -6.76
CA SER A 67 19.37 -4.34 -5.96
C SER A 67 18.85 -5.73 -6.35
N GLN A 68 17.72 -5.81 -7.06
CA GLN A 68 17.15 -7.06 -7.56
C GLN A 68 17.76 -7.50 -8.91
N GLN A 69 18.38 -6.61 -9.68
CA GLN A 69 19.12 -6.99 -10.89
C GLN A 69 20.33 -7.90 -10.59
N ASP A 70 20.86 -7.85 -9.36
CA ASP A 70 21.95 -8.70 -8.89
C ASP A 70 21.48 -10.02 -8.25
N ILE A 71 20.17 -10.15 -7.96
CA ILE A 71 19.59 -11.31 -7.27
C ILE A 71 18.58 -11.97 -8.19
N GLY A 72 19.07 -12.88 -9.02
CA GLY A 72 18.23 -13.72 -9.86
C GLY A 72 17.26 -14.55 -9.01
N ASP A 73 15.96 -14.36 -9.27
CA ASP A 73 14.88 -15.32 -9.03
C ASP A 73 14.49 -15.55 -7.55
N ALA A 74 13.64 -14.68 -6.98
CA ALA A 74 13.00 -14.92 -5.68
C ALA A 74 11.60 -14.29 -5.57
N SER A 75 10.69 -14.63 -6.50
CA SER A 75 9.27 -14.29 -6.33
C SER A 75 8.61 -15.28 -5.34
N GLY A 76 8.54 -14.91 -4.07
CA GLY A 76 7.75 -15.62 -3.04
C GLY A 76 8.49 -16.01 -1.76
N ALA A 77 9.75 -15.62 -1.58
CA ALA A 77 10.47 -15.83 -0.33
C ALA A 77 10.15 -14.71 0.69
N ALA A 78 10.11 -15.06 1.98
CA ALA A 78 10.17 -14.07 3.05
C ALA A 78 11.32 -13.09 2.80
N LEU A 79 11.15 -11.83 3.20
CA LEU A 79 12.20 -10.83 3.02
C LEU A 79 13.51 -11.32 3.66
N SER A 80 14.63 -11.04 3.00
CA SER A 80 15.92 -11.57 3.46
C SER A 80 16.26 -11.08 4.86
N GLU A 81 17.06 -11.85 5.59
CA GLU A 81 17.56 -11.45 6.93
C GLU A 81 18.26 -10.08 6.88
N ALA A 82 18.91 -9.74 5.77
CA ALA A 82 19.54 -8.44 5.56
C ALA A 82 18.52 -7.29 5.55
N VAL A 83 17.35 -7.50 4.93
CA VAL A 83 16.25 -6.51 4.95
C VAL A 83 15.71 -6.35 6.36
N MET A 84 15.41 -7.45 7.06
CA MET A 84 14.87 -7.41 8.43
C MET A 84 15.86 -6.74 9.40
N SER A 85 17.15 -7.02 9.25
CA SER A 85 18.21 -6.38 10.02
C SER A 85 18.29 -4.88 9.76
N ALA A 86 18.19 -4.45 8.49
CA ALA A 86 18.17 -3.04 8.12
C ALA A 86 16.91 -2.32 8.65
N ALA A 87 15.74 -2.95 8.55
CA ALA A 87 14.48 -2.43 9.10
C ALA A 87 14.60 -2.21 10.62
N LYS A 88 15.10 -3.21 11.34
CA LYS A 88 15.36 -3.11 12.78
C LYS A 88 16.36 -2.02 13.12
N ALA A 89 17.44 -1.87 12.34
CA ALA A 89 18.42 -0.80 12.52
C ALA A 89 17.83 0.59 12.29
N ALA A 90 16.83 0.71 11.41
CA ALA A 90 16.04 1.92 11.17
C ALA A 90 14.91 2.13 12.20
N GLY A 91 14.87 1.31 13.25
CA GLY A 91 13.94 1.43 14.38
C GLY A 91 12.56 0.85 14.12
N TRP A 92 12.39 0.02 13.09
CA TRP A 92 11.13 -0.67 12.84
C TRP A 92 10.95 -1.88 13.74
N ASP A 93 9.71 -2.09 14.16
CA ASP A 93 9.24 -3.42 14.53
C ASP A 93 9.10 -4.28 13.27
N GLU A 94 9.45 -5.56 13.37
CA GLU A 94 9.49 -6.47 12.21
C GLU A 94 8.10 -6.71 11.64
N GLU A 95 7.14 -7.01 12.51
CA GLU A 95 5.76 -7.29 12.10
C GLU A 95 5.12 -6.03 11.50
N ARG A 96 5.37 -4.86 12.12
CA ARG A 96 4.86 -3.58 11.61
C ARG A 96 5.47 -3.20 10.26
N PHE A 97 6.78 -3.42 10.06
CA PHE A 97 7.41 -3.17 8.77
C PHE A 97 6.85 -4.09 7.69
N MET A 98 6.73 -5.38 7.99
CA MET A 98 6.19 -6.38 7.07
C MET A 98 4.73 -6.11 6.70
N TYR A 99 3.95 -5.62 7.67
CA TYR A 99 2.57 -5.20 7.46
C TYR A 99 2.46 -4.05 6.44
N ILE A 100 3.21 -2.95 6.63
CA ILE A 100 3.18 -1.81 5.69
C ILE A 100 3.72 -2.23 4.33
N TYR A 101 4.81 -3.01 4.31
CA TYR A 101 5.41 -3.52 3.09
C TYR A 101 4.43 -4.37 2.28
N SER A 102 3.76 -5.34 2.91
CA SER A 102 2.83 -6.24 2.21
C SER A 102 1.65 -5.47 1.62
N HIS A 103 1.04 -4.55 2.37
CA HIS A 103 -0.05 -3.71 1.89
C HIS A 103 0.39 -2.81 0.73
N THR A 104 1.59 -2.23 0.81
CA THR A 104 2.18 -1.44 -0.28
C THR A 104 2.37 -2.29 -1.54
N MET A 105 2.94 -3.49 -1.42
CA MET A 105 3.20 -4.35 -2.56
C MET A 105 1.91 -4.91 -3.19
N THR A 106 0.89 -5.17 -2.38
CA THR A 106 -0.46 -5.51 -2.85
C THR A 106 -1.03 -4.37 -3.72
N MET A 107 -0.95 -3.13 -3.24
CA MET A 107 -1.41 -1.96 -4.00
C MET A 107 -0.58 -1.69 -5.26
N VAL A 108 0.74 -1.87 -5.20
CA VAL A 108 1.63 -1.76 -6.37
C VAL A 108 1.24 -2.77 -7.45
N SER A 109 0.93 -4.00 -7.06
CA SER A 109 0.57 -5.07 -8.00
C SER A 109 -0.75 -4.76 -8.71
N LEU A 110 -1.72 -4.20 -7.97
CA LEU A 110 -2.99 -3.73 -8.53
C LEU A 110 -2.78 -2.57 -9.53
N GLU A 111 -1.99 -1.56 -9.17
CA GLU A 111 -1.66 -0.43 -10.05
C GLU A 111 -0.94 -0.90 -11.32
N GLN A 112 -0.04 -1.89 -11.22
CA GLN A 112 0.63 -2.47 -12.38
C GLN A 112 -0.36 -3.15 -13.34
N MET A 113 -1.38 -3.84 -12.81
CA MET A 113 -2.44 -4.41 -13.64
C MET A 113 -3.25 -3.32 -14.35
N ASP A 114 -3.58 -2.22 -13.67
CA ASP A 114 -4.28 -1.09 -14.28
C ASP A 114 -3.44 -0.40 -15.36
N LYS A 115 -2.13 -0.24 -15.14
CA LYS A 115 -1.18 0.25 -16.16
C LYS A 115 -1.16 -0.66 -17.39
N ILE A 116 -1.12 -1.99 -17.21
CA ILE A 116 -1.18 -2.96 -18.32
C ILE A 116 -2.49 -2.80 -19.10
N ARG A 117 -3.62 -2.70 -18.38
CA ARG A 117 -4.93 -2.49 -19.01
C ARG A 117 -4.96 -1.19 -19.84
N ALA A 118 -4.49 -0.09 -19.29
CA ALA A 118 -4.44 1.20 -19.99
C ALA A 118 -3.52 1.17 -21.23
N GLN A 119 -2.39 0.46 -21.15
CA GLN A 119 -1.51 0.24 -22.29
C GLN A 119 -2.20 -0.57 -23.39
N MET A 120 -2.89 -1.65 -23.02
CA MET A 120 -3.65 -2.46 -23.99
C MET A 120 -4.79 -1.66 -24.63
N GLU A 121 -5.57 -0.92 -23.84
CA GLU A 121 -6.63 -0.03 -24.36
C GLU A 121 -6.07 1.02 -25.33
N THR A 122 -4.84 1.50 -25.10
CA THR A 122 -4.16 2.41 -26.02
C THR A 122 -3.77 1.69 -27.32
N GLN A 123 -3.21 0.48 -27.24
CA GLN A 123 -2.87 -0.32 -28.44
C GLN A 123 -4.10 -0.67 -29.29
N LEU A 124 -5.28 -0.82 -28.68
CA LEU A 124 -6.52 -1.09 -29.39
C LEU A 124 -7.03 0.08 -30.24
N LYS A 125 -6.63 1.34 -29.93
CA LYS A 125 -7.12 2.53 -30.65
C LYS A 125 -6.67 2.55 -32.11
N ASP A 126 -5.53 1.92 -32.40
CA ASP A 126 -4.91 1.93 -33.73
C ASP A 126 -5.26 0.68 -34.56
N LEU A 127 -6.08 -0.23 -34.02
CA LEU A 127 -6.47 -1.46 -34.71
C LEU A 127 -7.70 -1.29 -35.60
N PRO A 128 -7.81 -2.07 -36.70
CA PRO A 128 -9.05 -2.19 -37.45
C PRO A 128 -10.21 -2.68 -36.56
N GLU A 129 -11.41 -2.15 -36.80
CA GLU A 129 -12.58 -2.34 -35.93
C GLU A 129 -12.95 -3.81 -35.68
N GLU A 130 -12.72 -4.69 -36.66
CA GLU A 130 -12.97 -6.12 -36.54
C GLU A 130 -11.97 -6.81 -35.60
N GLN A 131 -10.69 -6.44 -35.65
CA GLN A 131 -9.66 -6.94 -34.73
C GLN A 131 -9.85 -6.37 -33.32
N LYS A 132 -10.21 -5.08 -33.25
CA LYS A 132 -10.53 -4.41 -31.99
C LYS A 132 -11.65 -5.12 -31.23
N LYS A 133 -12.77 -5.44 -31.88
CA LYS A 133 -13.88 -6.18 -31.23
C LYS A 133 -13.47 -7.55 -30.70
N ILE A 134 -12.64 -8.28 -31.45
CA ILE A 134 -12.16 -9.60 -31.01
C ILE A 134 -11.27 -9.45 -29.77
N MET A 135 -10.37 -8.46 -29.77
CA MET A 135 -9.48 -8.22 -28.63
C MET A 135 -10.23 -7.66 -27.42
N GLU A 136 -11.19 -6.75 -27.59
CA GLU A 136 -12.04 -6.25 -26.51
C GLU A 136 -12.82 -7.37 -25.83
N GLN A 137 -13.37 -8.31 -26.61
CA GLN A 137 -14.08 -9.46 -26.06
C GLN A 137 -13.14 -10.39 -25.27
N MET A 138 -11.92 -10.61 -25.77
CA MET A 138 -10.90 -11.43 -25.09
C MET A 138 -10.41 -10.76 -23.80
N MET A 139 -10.11 -9.46 -23.83
CA MET A 139 -9.66 -8.70 -22.65
C MET A 139 -10.75 -8.58 -21.60
N GLY A 140 -12.00 -8.32 -22.00
CA GLY A 140 -13.12 -8.22 -21.07
C GLY A 140 -13.33 -9.49 -20.27
N GLN A 141 -13.12 -10.66 -20.89
CA GLN A 141 -13.27 -11.95 -20.22
C GLN A 141 -12.06 -12.35 -19.37
N GLN A 142 -10.83 -12.05 -19.82
CA GLN A 142 -9.62 -12.53 -19.14
C GLN A 142 -9.02 -11.52 -18.17
N ILE A 143 -8.98 -10.24 -18.54
CA ILE A 143 -8.30 -9.18 -17.77
C ILE A 143 -9.31 -8.43 -16.91
N GLY A 144 -10.50 -8.14 -17.44
CA GLY A 144 -11.55 -7.44 -16.70
C GLY A 144 -11.97 -8.19 -15.44
N GLY A 145 -12.31 -9.47 -15.58
CA GLY A 145 -12.68 -10.31 -14.43
C GLY A 145 -11.54 -10.54 -13.44
N GLN A 146 -10.28 -10.54 -13.90
CA GLN A 146 -9.12 -10.70 -13.02
C GLN A 146 -8.82 -9.42 -12.23
N ALA A 147 -8.92 -8.25 -12.85
CA ALA A 147 -8.71 -6.97 -12.18
C ALA A 147 -9.79 -6.69 -11.13
N GLU A 148 -11.06 -6.98 -11.44
CA GLU A 148 -12.15 -6.86 -10.48
C GLU A 148 -12.00 -7.84 -9.31
N ALA A 149 -11.59 -9.08 -9.58
CA ALA A 149 -11.32 -10.06 -8.52
C ALA A 149 -10.14 -9.63 -7.63
N MET A 150 -9.07 -9.09 -8.23
CA MET A 150 -7.92 -8.59 -7.48
C MET A 150 -8.31 -7.38 -6.63
N GLN A 151 -9.03 -6.40 -7.17
CA GLN A 151 -9.52 -5.26 -6.38
C GLN A 151 -10.38 -5.73 -5.20
N ALA A 152 -11.30 -6.67 -5.42
CA ALA A 152 -12.13 -7.21 -4.35
C ALA A 152 -11.30 -7.95 -3.28
N GLU A 153 -10.22 -8.63 -3.68
CA GLU A 153 -9.28 -9.27 -2.77
C GLU A 153 -8.45 -8.23 -1.98
N VAL A 154 -8.01 -7.15 -2.62
CA VAL A 154 -7.36 -6.02 -1.94
C VAL A 154 -8.29 -5.39 -0.92
N ASP A 155 -9.55 -5.14 -1.29
CA ASP A 155 -10.55 -4.54 -0.40
C ASP A 155 -10.82 -5.39 0.85
N GLN A 156 -10.58 -6.70 0.78
CA GLN A 156 -10.71 -7.61 1.91
C GLN A 156 -9.48 -7.64 2.84
N GLN A 157 -8.33 -7.16 2.38
CA GLN A 157 -7.04 -7.28 3.09
C GLN A 157 -6.48 -5.94 3.54
N VAL A 158 -6.64 -4.90 2.72
CA VAL A 158 -6.05 -3.57 2.93
C VAL A 158 -7.17 -2.58 3.27
N PRO A 159 -7.16 -2.00 4.49
CA PRO A 159 -8.08 -0.94 4.88
C PRO A 159 -8.16 0.20 3.86
N ALA A 160 -9.36 0.74 3.63
CA ALA A 160 -9.59 1.80 2.66
C ALA A 160 -8.75 3.07 2.93
N SER A 161 -8.49 3.40 4.21
CA SER A 161 -7.63 4.51 4.61
C SER A 161 -6.19 4.33 4.12
N GLU A 162 -5.66 3.12 4.23
CA GLU A 162 -4.32 2.75 3.77
C GLU A 162 -4.23 2.67 2.25
N GLN A 163 -5.25 2.11 1.60
CA GLN A 163 -5.33 2.15 0.14
C GLN A 163 -5.24 3.59 -0.38
N THR A 164 -5.92 4.53 0.29
CA THR A 164 -5.90 5.96 -0.06
C THR A 164 -4.49 6.53 0.12
N ILE A 165 -3.86 6.30 1.28
CA ILE A 165 -2.49 6.77 1.55
C ILE A 165 -1.51 6.23 0.49
N ILE A 166 -1.57 4.95 0.15
CA ILE A 166 -0.67 4.35 -0.84
C ILE A 166 -0.95 4.89 -2.24
N LYS A 167 -2.21 4.98 -2.66
CA LYS A 167 -2.60 5.52 -3.99
C LYS A 167 -2.13 6.96 -4.17
N ASP A 168 -2.33 7.81 -3.16
CA ASP A 168 -1.92 9.22 -3.21
C ASP A 168 -0.39 9.41 -3.28
N ASN A 169 0.37 8.39 -2.85
CA ASN A 169 1.83 8.40 -2.82
C ASN A 169 2.49 7.40 -3.78
N MET A 170 1.74 6.85 -4.76
CA MET A 170 2.23 5.77 -5.62
C MET A 170 3.52 6.13 -6.39
N ALA A 171 3.65 7.39 -6.83
CA ALA A 171 4.89 7.86 -7.47
C ALA A 171 6.11 7.79 -6.53
N ALA A 172 5.92 8.17 -5.26
CA ALA A 172 6.99 8.07 -4.26
C ALA A 172 7.32 6.62 -3.91
N VAL A 173 6.31 5.73 -3.92
CA VAL A 173 6.52 4.27 -3.79
C VAL A 173 7.42 3.76 -4.91
N TYR A 174 7.13 4.09 -6.17
CA TYR A 174 7.95 3.67 -7.30
C TYR A 174 9.37 4.20 -7.24
N THR A 175 9.55 5.47 -6.88
CA THR A 175 10.89 6.04 -6.66
C THR A 175 11.62 5.35 -5.53
N ALA A 176 10.95 5.07 -4.41
CA ALA A 176 11.57 4.42 -3.26
C ALA A 176 11.98 2.96 -3.55
N LEU A 177 11.22 2.28 -4.41
CA LEU A 177 11.53 0.95 -4.92
C LEU A 177 12.52 0.98 -6.10
N GLY A 178 12.92 2.14 -6.62
CA GLY A 178 13.79 2.25 -7.78
C GLY A 178 13.16 1.75 -9.10
N ILE A 179 11.84 1.76 -9.19
CA ILE A 179 11.08 1.36 -10.39
C ILE A 179 10.99 2.52 -11.40
N GLU A 180 10.92 3.76 -10.90
CA GLU A 180 10.83 5.01 -11.69
C GLU A 180 11.73 6.12 -11.12
#